data_AF-A0A7Y9Y0Q0-F1
#
_entry.id   AF-A0A7Y9Y0Q0-F1
#
_cell.length_a   1.000
_cell.length_b   1.000
_cell.length_c   1.000
_cell.angle_alpha   90.00
_cell.angle_beta   90.00
_cell.angle_gamma   90.00
#
_symmetry.space_group_name_H-M   'P 1'
#
loop_
_entity.id
_entity.type
_entity.pdbx_description
1 polymer ?
#
loop_
_entity_poly.entity_id
_entity_poly.type
_entity_poly.pdbx_seq_one_letter_code
_entity_poly.pdbx_strand_id
1 'polypeptide(L)'
;MARSDFIRFLSVSGAVLALGACTTALSANPSRISLQADAPGYAYYYGGHDAVTVRIENPQPGSPADVLAEPPARVTYGGGTACEIGGGNWKRDSFWSYDAGRALAVAEFSGSNDWLTFYDSRTCAKLGDIDVSGRRWRFEDGAVVLCEDLPDGKDRCFTHSRLPLPEGD
;
A
#
# COMPACT_ATOMS: atom_id res chain seq x y z
N MET A 1 1.62 82.87 -20.89
CA MET A 1 1.39 82.34 -22.26
C MET A 1 1.99 80.94 -22.31
N ALA A 2 1.15 79.92 -22.59
CA ALA A 2 1.41 78.58 -23.17
C ALA A 2 2.76 77.85 -22.89
N ARG A 3 2.88 76.54 -22.64
CA ARG A 3 1.99 75.37 -22.80
C ARG A 3 2.68 74.14 -22.15
N SER A 4 1.84 73.16 -21.79
CA SER A 4 2.04 71.71 -21.57
C SER A 4 3.43 71.07 -21.79
N ASP A 5 3.80 70.12 -20.94
CA ASP A 5 3.56 68.69 -21.22
C ASP A 5 3.59 67.80 -19.96
N PHE A 6 2.52 67.03 -19.82
CA PHE A 6 2.26 66.04 -18.79
C PHE A 6 2.83 64.69 -19.24
N ILE A 7 3.65 64.03 -18.41
CA ILE A 7 3.89 62.58 -18.53
C ILE A 7 3.25 61.89 -17.33
N ARG A 8 2.12 61.21 -17.61
CA ARG A 8 1.47 60.26 -16.71
C ARG A 8 2.27 58.96 -16.73
N PHE A 9 2.87 58.58 -15.61
CA PHE A 9 3.37 57.21 -15.44
C PHE A 9 2.20 56.27 -15.16
N LEU A 10 2.05 55.29 -16.05
CA LEU A 10 1.09 54.20 -15.97
C LEU A 10 1.41 53.32 -14.75
N SER A 11 0.43 53.19 -13.86
CA SER A 11 0.36 52.13 -12.85
C SER A 11 0.21 50.79 -13.57
N VAL A 12 1.26 49.96 -13.56
CA VAL A 12 1.15 48.56 -13.97
C VAL A 12 0.76 47.75 -12.73
N SER A 13 -0.52 47.43 -12.64
CA SER A 13 -1.05 46.51 -11.64
C SER A 13 -0.44 45.11 -11.89
N GLY A 14 0.48 44.70 -11.01
CA GLY A 14 1.00 43.35 -10.97
C GLY A 14 -0.08 42.39 -10.45
N ALA A 15 -0.74 41.67 -11.35
CA ALA A 15 -1.59 40.55 -10.99
C ALA A 15 -0.69 39.38 -10.55
N VAL A 16 -0.68 39.10 -9.24
CA VAL A 16 -0.07 37.89 -8.69
C VAL A 16 -1.00 36.72 -9.07
N LEU A 17 -0.56 35.92 -10.04
CA LEU A 17 -1.18 34.64 -10.35
C LEU A 17 -0.91 33.69 -9.17
N ALA A 18 -1.90 33.56 -8.29
CA ALA A 18 -1.95 32.46 -7.33
C ALA A 18 -2.07 31.17 -8.14
N LEU A 19 -0.94 30.52 -8.41
CA LEU A 19 -0.88 29.15 -8.88
C LEU A 19 -1.54 28.29 -7.80
N GLY A 20 -2.83 28.00 -7.99
CA GLY A 20 -3.54 26.99 -7.23
C GLY A 20 -2.78 25.69 -7.39
N ALA A 21 -2.01 25.33 -6.36
CA ALA A 21 -1.48 23.99 -6.22
C ALA A 21 -2.71 23.08 -6.19
N CYS A 22 -2.97 22.44 -7.33
CA CYS A 22 -3.85 21.29 -7.38
C CYS A 22 -3.09 20.20 -6.60
N THR A 23 -3.22 20.21 -5.27
CA THR A 23 -2.85 19.07 -4.44
C THR A 23 -3.80 17.97 -4.88
N THR A 24 -3.38 17.20 -5.88
CA THR A 24 -3.91 15.87 -6.08
C THR A 24 -3.74 15.19 -4.74
N ALA A 25 -4.84 14.99 -4.02
CA ALA A 25 -4.86 14.11 -2.85
C ALA A 25 -4.50 12.73 -3.40
N LEU A 26 -3.19 12.45 -3.47
CA LEU A 26 -2.69 11.12 -3.72
C LEU A 26 -3.32 10.29 -2.61
N SER A 27 -4.20 9.35 -2.97
CA SER A 27 -4.78 8.45 -1.99
C SER A 27 -3.62 7.80 -1.24
N ALA A 28 -3.44 8.17 0.03
CA ALA A 28 -2.42 7.58 0.89
C ALA A 28 -2.73 6.11 1.22
N ASN A 29 -3.90 5.61 0.78
CA ASN A 29 -4.27 4.22 1.00
C ASN A 29 -3.46 3.28 0.11
N PRO A 30 -3.05 2.12 0.65
CA PRO A 30 -2.37 1.09 -0.11
C PRO A 30 -3.23 0.56 -1.25
N SER A 31 -2.57 0.23 -2.35
CA SER A 31 -3.17 -0.42 -3.51
C SER A 31 -3.04 -1.92 -3.39
N ARG A 32 -4.14 -2.65 -3.62
CA ARG A 32 -4.15 -4.11 -3.47
C ARG A 32 -3.41 -4.79 -4.62
N ILE A 33 -2.59 -5.78 -4.29
CA ILE A 33 -1.95 -6.71 -5.22
C ILE A 33 -2.78 -8.00 -5.24
N SER A 34 -3.41 -8.30 -6.36
CA SER A 34 -4.12 -9.57 -6.57
C SER A 34 -3.18 -10.58 -7.23
N LEU A 35 -2.90 -11.69 -6.54
CA LEU A 35 -2.08 -12.77 -7.06
C LEU A 35 -2.90 -13.68 -7.97
N GLN A 36 -2.47 -13.78 -9.23
CA GLN A 36 -3.03 -14.65 -10.26
C GLN A 36 -2.16 -15.89 -10.42
N ALA A 37 -2.79 -17.02 -10.71
CA ALA A 37 -2.04 -18.25 -10.98
C ALA A 37 -1.41 -18.21 -12.37
N ASP A 38 -0.26 -18.85 -12.53
CA ASP A 38 0.27 -19.18 -13.84
C ASP A 38 -0.51 -20.36 -14.46
N ALA A 39 -1.19 -20.09 -15.56
CA ALA A 39 -1.89 -21.13 -16.31
C ALA A 39 -1.07 -21.56 -17.54
N PRO A 40 -1.14 -22.83 -17.98
CA PRO A 40 -1.79 -23.98 -17.34
C PRO A 40 -0.78 -24.74 -16.45
N GLY A 41 -0.85 -24.58 -15.13
CA GLY A 41 0.08 -25.29 -14.23
C GLY A 41 -0.09 -24.99 -12.76
N TYR A 42 -0.56 -23.80 -12.39
CA TYR A 42 -0.68 -23.36 -11.01
C TYR A 42 0.62 -23.59 -10.23
N ALA A 43 1.78 -23.51 -10.86
CA ALA A 43 3.06 -23.69 -10.18
C ALA A 43 3.40 -22.45 -9.34
N TYR A 44 2.96 -21.27 -9.80
CA TYR A 44 3.21 -20.00 -9.16
C TYR A 44 1.98 -19.11 -9.12
N TYR A 45 1.91 -18.32 -8.06
CA TYR A 45 1.02 -17.19 -7.94
C TYR A 45 1.82 -15.91 -8.05
N TYR A 46 1.42 -15.01 -8.94
CA TYR A 46 2.14 -13.77 -9.21
C TYR A 46 1.18 -12.59 -9.30
N GLY A 47 1.63 -11.44 -8.84
CA GLY A 47 0.92 -10.18 -8.99
C GLY A 47 1.87 -9.02 -8.81
N GLY A 48 1.44 -7.83 -9.20
CA GLY A 48 2.22 -6.62 -9.00
C GLY A 48 1.35 -5.38 -9.00
N HIS A 49 1.86 -4.35 -8.34
CA HIS A 49 1.31 -3.00 -8.34
C HIS A 49 2.46 -2.03 -8.05
N ASP A 50 2.36 -0.81 -8.58
CA ASP A 50 3.45 0.18 -8.57
C ASP A 50 4.77 -0.42 -9.11
N ALA A 51 5.87 -0.26 -8.38
CA ALA A 51 7.16 -0.84 -8.70
C ALA A 51 7.38 -2.25 -8.10
N VAL A 52 6.38 -2.86 -7.46
CA VAL A 52 6.53 -4.15 -6.78
C VAL A 52 5.85 -5.29 -7.52
N THR A 53 6.55 -6.42 -7.59
CA THR A 53 5.96 -7.71 -7.94
C THR A 53 6.17 -8.72 -6.82
N VAL A 54 5.16 -9.54 -6.57
CA VAL A 54 5.19 -10.65 -5.62
C VAL A 54 4.99 -11.95 -6.39
N ARG A 55 5.80 -12.96 -6.07
CA ARG A 55 5.68 -14.33 -6.59
C ARG A 55 5.77 -15.34 -5.45
N ILE A 56 4.84 -16.27 -5.41
CA ILE A 56 4.78 -17.35 -4.41
C ILE A 56 4.65 -18.67 -5.15
N GLU A 57 5.37 -19.69 -4.70
CA GLU A 57 5.25 -21.04 -5.22
C GLU A 57 3.99 -21.71 -4.67
N ASN A 58 3.29 -22.44 -5.52
CA ASN A 58 2.22 -23.30 -5.07
C ASN A 58 2.81 -24.65 -4.63
N PRO A 59 2.61 -25.08 -3.37
CA PRO A 59 3.13 -26.37 -2.92
C PRO A 59 2.45 -27.56 -3.61
N GLN A 60 1.32 -27.35 -4.29
CA GLN A 60 0.61 -28.40 -5.05
C GLN A 60 0.39 -27.97 -6.51
N PRO A 61 1.45 -28.03 -7.35
CA PRO A 61 1.32 -27.76 -8.77
C PRO A 61 0.21 -28.60 -9.43
N GLY A 62 -0.51 -28.00 -10.36
CA GLY A 62 -1.64 -28.60 -11.08
C GLY A 62 -3.00 -28.39 -10.41
N SER A 63 -3.03 -27.91 -9.17
CA SER A 63 -4.27 -27.60 -8.45
C SER A 63 -4.29 -26.14 -7.97
N PRO A 64 -5.40 -25.40 -8.11
CA PRO A 64 -5.49 -24.05 -7.56
C PRO A 64 -5.44 -24.08 -6.04
N ALA A 65 -4.65 -23.18 -5.45
CA ALA A 65 -4.59 -22.92 -4.03
C ALA A 65 -5.36 -21.64 -3.67
N ASP A 66 -6.23 -21.74 -2.66
CA ASP A 66 -6.87 -20.57 -2.02
C ASP A 66 -5.99 -19.95 -0.93
N VAL A 67 -5.15 -20.78 -0.31
CA VAL A 67 -4.18 -20.41 0.72
C VAL A 67 -2.79 -20.80 0.25
N LEU A 68 -1.88 -19.85 0.32
CA LEU A 68 -0.47 -20.02 0.01
C LEU A 68 0.25 -20.16 1.36
N ALA A 69 0.36 -21.40 1.82
CA ALA A 69 0.83 -21.73 3.16
C ALA A 69 2.36 -21.79 3.27
N GLU A 70 3.04 -22.14 2.17
CA GLU A 70 4.47 -22.40 2.19
C GLU A 70 5.27 -21.16 1.78
N PRO A 71 6.21 -20.69 2.62
CA PRO A 71 7.16 -19.64 2.25
C PRO A 71 8.17 -20.13 1.19
N PRO A 72 8.91 -19.21 0.55
CA PRO A 72 8.85 -17.75 0.72
C PRO A 72 7.92 -17.06 -0.29
N ALA A 73 7.45 -15.87 0.07
CA ALA A 73 7.02 -14.89 -0.93
C ALA A 73 8.24 -14.14 -1.47
N ARG A 74 8.51 -14.29 -2.77
CA ARG A 74 9.59 -13.57 -3.48
C ARG A 74 9.09 -12.21 -3.91
N VAL A 75 9.74 -11.15 -3.44
CA VAL A 75 9.37 -9.76 -3.73
C VAL A 75 10.47 -9.12 -4.57
N THR A 76 10.09 -8.49 -5.68
CA THR A 76 10.99 -7.67 -6.50
C THR A 76 10.48 -6.24 -6.51
N TYR A 77 11.37 -5.28 -6.25
CA TYR A 77 11.11 -3.85 -6.36
C TYR A 77 11.90 -3.24 -7.52
N GLY A 78 11.24 -2.43 -8.36
CA GLY A 78 11.86 -1.69 -9.46
C GLY A 78 12.55 -2.55 -10.52
N GLY A 79 12.20 -3.84 -10.63
CA GLY A 79 12.91 -4.80 -11.49
C GLY A 79 14.30 -5.22 -10.99
N GLY A 80 14.63 -4.92 -9.73
CA GLY A 80 15.90 -5.27 -9.10
C GLY A 80 16.01 -6.75 -8.70
N THR A 81 16.92 -7.03 -7.77
CA THR A 81 17.07 -8.38 -7.19
C THR A 81 15.90 -8.68 -6.27
N ALA A 82 15.41 -9.92 -6.30
CA ALA A 82 14.34 -10.35 -5.42
C ALA A 82 14.84 -10.55 -3.97
N CYS A 83 14.04 -10.13 -2.99
CA CYS A 83 14.17 -10.53 -1.59
C CYS A 83 13.06 -11.53 -1.21
N GLU A 84 13.13 -12.12 -0.01
CA GLU A 84 12.21 -13.16 0.43
C GLU A 84 11.54 -12.81 1.77
N ILE A 85 10.21 -13.00 1.85
CA ILE A 85 9.44 -12.97 3.08
C ILE A 85 9.15 -14.41 3.51
N GLY A 86 9.64 -14.80 4.69
CA GLY A 86 9.52 -16.16 5.23
C GLY A 86 8.25 -16.44 6.06
N GLY A 87 7.24 -15.57 5.97
CA GLY A 87 5.99 -15.66 6.74
C GLY A 87 4.97 -16.64 6.15
N GLY A 88 3.67 -16.32 6.32
CA GLY A 88 2.53 -17.14 5.91
C GLY A 88 1.61 -17.45 7.09
N ASN A 89 0.38 -17.94 6.90
CA ASN A 89 -0.30 -18.29 5.65
C ASN A 89 -0.85 -17.05 4.94
N TRP A 90 -0.86 -17.05 3.60
CA TRP A 90 -1.39 -15.94 2.81
C TRP A 90 -2.61 -16.30 1.97
N LYS A 91 -3.51 -15.34 1.76
CA LYS A 91 -4.55 -15.42 0.71
C LYS A 91 -4.06 -14.72 -0.56
N ARG A 92 -4.65 -15.04 -1.71
CA ARG A 92 -4.27 -14.43 -3.00
C ARG A 92 -4.45 -12.91 -3.07
N ASP A 93 -5.29 -12.34 -2.22
CA ASP A 93 -5.60 -10.92 -2.17
C ASP A 93 -5.07 -10.22 -0.89
N SER A 94 -4.13 -10.88 -0.19
CA SER A 94 -3.59 -10.43 1.11
C SER A 94 -2.37 -9.50 1.02
N PHE A 95 -2.07 -8.97 -0.16
CA PHE A 95 -0.91 -8.09 -0.37
C PHE A 95 -1.37 -6.70 -0.81
N TRP A 96 -0.73 -5.66 -0.29
CA TRP A 96 -0.94 -4.28 -0.71
C TRP A 96 0.39 -3.54 -0.81
N SER A 97 0.56 -2.73 -1.87
CA SER A 97 1.68 -1.81 -2.03
C SER A 97 1.30 -0.41 -1.59
N TYR A 98 2.27 0.32 -1.02
CA TYR A 98 2.14 1.75 -0.76
C TYR A 98 3.52 2.41 -0.86
N ASP A 99 3.54 3.74 -0.74
CA ASP A 99 4.76 4.55 -0.90
C ASP A 99 5.48 4.28 -2.24
N ALA A 100 4.72 4.36 -3.35
CA ALA A 100 5.19 4.02 -4.70
C ALA A 100 5.79 2.60 -4.82
N GLY A 101 5.34 1.68 -3.96
CA GLY A 101 5.83 0.31 -3.87
C GLY A 101 7.06 0.14 -2.98
N ARG A 102 7.61 1.17 -2.34
CA ARG A 102 8.75 1.00 -1.41
C ARG A 102 8.37 0.14 -0.20
N ALA A 103 7.08 0.00 0.09
CA ALA A 103 6.60 -0.82 1.18
C ALA A 103 5.42 -1.73 0.78
N LEU A 104 5.32 -2.84 1.52
CA LEU A 104 4.23 -3.80 1.46
C LEU A 104 3.50 -3.88 2.80
N ALA A 105 2.19 -4.03 2.74
CA ALA A 105 1.39 -4.55 3.83
C ALA A 105 0.89 -5.94 3.42
N VAL A 106 1.00 -6.91 4.32
CA VAL A 106 0.69 -8.32 4.06
C VAL A 106 -0.18 -8.85 5.19
N ALA A 107 -1.36 -9.37 4.85
CA ALA A 107 -2.23 -10.02 5.81
C ALA A 107 -1.86 -11.49 5.95
N GLU A 108 -1.47 -11.90 7.15
CA GLU A 108 -0.97 -13.22 7.50
C GLU A 108 -1.88 -13.83 8.56
N PHE A 109 -2.08 -15.15 8.53
CA PHE A 109 -2.94 -15.80 9.52
C PHE A 109 -2.41 -17.16 9.98
N SER A 110 -2.73 -17.51 11.22
CA SER A 110 -2.43 -18.81 11.83
C SER A 110 -3.49 -19.17 12.86
N GLY A 111 -4.30 -20.19 12.56
CA GLY A 111 -5.43 -20.59 13.41
C GLY A 111 -6.48 -19.49 13.52
N SER A 112 -6.69 -18.98 14.73
CA SER A 112 -7.60 -17.87 15.02
C SER A 112 -6.91 -16.51 15.10
N ASN A 113 -5.61 -16.47 14.82
CA ASN A 113 -4.82 -15.24 14.87
C ASN A 113 -4.61 -14.69 13.46
N ASP A 114 -4.72 -13.37 13.33
CA ASP A 114 -4.51 -12.63 12.09
C ASP A 114 -3.59 -11.43 12.37
N TRP A 115 -2.63 -11.20 11.47
CA TRP A 115 -1.71 -10.07 11.53
C TRP A 115 -1.73 -9.29 10.23
N LEU A 116 -1.56 -7.98 10.35
CA LEU A 116 -1.18 -7.13 9.24
C LEU A 116 0.29 -6.75 9.40
N THR A 117 1.16 -7.42 8.66
CA THR A 117 2.62 -7.25 8.74
C THR A 117 3.10 -6.30 7.64
N PHE A 118 4.02 -5.41 7.97
CA PHE A 118 4.58 -4.42 7.04
C PHE A 118 6.04 -4.73 6.72
N TYR A 119 6.42 -4.58 5.47
CA TYR A 119 7.77 -4.90 4.99
C TYR A 119 8.31 -3.80 4.06
N ASP A 120 9.62 -3.58 4.09
CA ASP A 120 10.34 -2.83 3.05
C ASP A 120 10.48 -3.73 1.81
N SER A 121 9.97 -3.30 0.66
CA SER A 121 9.96 -4.11 -0.58
C SER A 121 11.35 -4.32 -1.19
N ARG A 122 12.35 -3.51 -0.79
CA ARG A 122 13.72 -3.58 -1.31
C ARG A 122 14.53 -4.67 -0.58
N THR A 123 14.24 -4.88 0.69
CA THR A 123 15.03 -5.75 1.58
C THR A 123 14.22 -6.89 2.20
N CYS A 124 12.90 -6.84 2.11
CA CYS A 124 11.96 -7.71 2.82
C CYS A 124 12.11 -7.64 4.35
N ALA A 125 12.76 -6.58 4.86
CA ALA A 125 12.86 -6.34 6.29
C ALA A 125 11.49 -5.94 6.86
N LYS A 126 11.12 -6.54 7.99
CA LYS A 126 9.89 -6.22 8.70
C LYS A 126 9.97 -4.82 9.31
N LEU A 127 9.03 -3.96 8.94
CA LEU A 127 8.87 -2.61 9.47
C LEU A 127 8.02 -2.61 10.76
N GLY A 128 7.14 -3.59 10.90
CA GLY A 128 6.27 -3.77 12.06
C GLY A 128 5.11 -4.70 11.76
N ASP A 129 4.26 -4.94 12.73
CA ASP A 129 3.00 -5.67 12.58
C ASP A 129 1.91 -5.11 13.49
N ILE A 130 0.66 -5.42 13.14
CA ILE A 130 -0.51 -5.13 13.96
C ILE A 130 -1.28 -6.43 14.10
N ASP A 131 -1.57 -6.83 15.34
CA ASP A 131 -2.54 -7.88 15.63
C ASP A 131 -3.95 -7.39 15.28
N VAL A 132 -4.56 -8.04 14.28
CA VAL A 132 -5.92 -7.76 13.80
C VAL A 132 -6.86 -8.94 14.09
N SER A 133 -6.44 -9.89 14.93
CA SER A 133 -7.21 -11.08 15.28
C SER A 133 -8.59 -10.72 15.81
N GLY A 134 -9.61 -11.39 15.28
CA GLY A 134 -11.00 -11.21 15.67
C GLY A 134 -11.58 -9.82 15.37
N ARG A 135 -10.89 -8.99 14.59
CA ARG A 135 -11.30 -7.61 14.29
C ARG A 135 -11.43 -7.40 12.79
N ARG A 136 -12.42 -6.61 12.38
CA ARG A 136 -12.45 -6.07 11.02
C ARG A 136 -11.46 -4.93 10.92
N TRP A 137 -10.81 -4.81 9.78
CA TRP A 137 -9.85 -3.74 9.55
C TRP A 137 -9.90 -3.25 8.11
N ARG A 138 -9.44 -2.02 7.89
CA ARG A 138 -9.29 -1.43 6.56
C ARG A 138 -8.19 -0.38 6.56
N PHE A 139 -7.75 0.00 5.36
CA PHE A 139 -6.94 1.19 5.18
C PHE A 139 -7.84 2.41 4.95
N GLU A 140 -7.55 3.50 5.64
CA GLU A 140 -8.26 4.77 5.50
C GLU A 140 -7.27 5.91 5.72
N ASP A 141 -7.21 6.84 4.77
CA ASP A 141 -6.29 7.98 4.72
C ASP A 141 -4.83 7.67 5.10
N GLY A 142 -4.28 6.54 4.65
CA GLY A 142 -2.90 6.14 4.96
C GLY A 142 -2.70 5.69 6.41
N ALA A 143 -3.75 5.17 7.02
CA ALA A 143 -3.74 4.57 8.34
C ALA A 143 -4.49 3.23 8.33
N VAL A 144 -4.20 2.40 9.32
CA VAL A 144 -5.00 1.22 9.63
C VAL A 144 -6.12 1.64 10.57
N VAL A 145 -7.35 1.32 10.17
CA VAL A 145 -8.55 1.47 10.99
C VAL A 145 -8.99 0.09 11.43
N LEU A 146 -9.17 -0.09 12.74
CA LEU A 146 -9.72 -1.30 13.33
C LEU A 146 -11.17 -1.04 13.73
N CYS A 147 -12.02 -2.03 13.49
CA CYS A 147 -13.45 -2.00 13.80
C CYS A 147 -13.78 -3.18 14.71
N GLU A 148 -14.49 -2.87 15.80
CA GLU A 148 -15.00 -3.83 16.77
C GLU A 148 -16.51 -3.93 16.62
N ASP A 149 -17.02 -5.16 16.64
CA ASP A 149 -18.45 -5.44 16.69
C ASP A 149 -18.93 -5.27 18.13
N LEU A 150 -19.96 -4.46 18.33
CA LEU A 150 -20.59 -4.22 19.63
C LEU A 150 -21.80 -5.14 19.82
N PRO A 151 -22.15 -5.52 21.07
CA PRO A 151 -23.26 -6.43 21.35
C PRO A 151 -24.64 -5.96 20.84
N ASP A 152 -24.81 -4.68 20.57
CA ASP A 152 -26.04 -4.08 20.05
C ASP A 152 -26.09 -4.07 18.50
N GLY A 153 -25.18 -4.78 17.84
CA GLY A 153 -25.09 -4.85 16.38
C GLY A 153 -24.52 -3.59 15.73
N LYS A 154 -23.90 -2.70 16.53
CA LYS A 154 -23.17 -1.54 16.01
C LYS A 154 -21.70 -1.84 15.85
N ASP A 155 -21.05 -0.99 15.07
CA ASP A 155 -19.61 -1.02 14.87
C ASP A 155 -18.97 0.19 15.51
N ARG A 156 -17.84 -0.03 16.19
CA ARG A 156 -16.96 1.07 16.59
C ARG A 156 -15.63 0.92 15.89
N CYS A 157 -15.32 1.89 15.03
CA CYS A 157 -14.04 1.95 14.33
C CYS A 157 -13.16 3.06 14.90
N PHE A 158 -11.86 2.81 15.01
CA PHE A 158 -10.88 3.80 15.41
C PHE A 158 -9.61 3.67 14.57
N THR A 159 -8.97 4.80 14.31
CA THR A 159 -7.63 4.82 13.71
C THR A 159 -6.64 4.23 14.70
N HIS A 160 -5.98 3.14 14.31
CA HIS A 160 -4.99 2.47 15.14
C HIS A 160 -3.62 3.11 14.97
N SER A 161 -3.10 3.13 13.74
CA SER A 161 -1.77 3.66 13.45
C SER A 161 -1.64 4.09 12.00
N ARG A 162 -0.74 5.05 11.75
CA ARG A 162 -0.27 5.38 10.39
C ARG A 162 0.50 4.20 9.80
N LEU A 163 0.54 4.11 8.48
CA LEU A 163 1.38 3.12 7.79
C LEU A 163 2.85 3.41 8.06
N PRO A 164 3.64 2.41 8.50
CA PRO A 164 5.08 2.59 8.68
C PRO A 164 5.75 2.79 7.33
N LEU A 165 6.71 3.70 7.23
CA LEU A 165 7.46 3.92 6.00
C LEU A 165 8.84 3.28 6.12
N PRO A 166 9.39 2.74 5.04
CA PRO A 166 10.79 2.38 4.97
C PRO A 166 11.64 3.61 5.27
N GLU A 167 12.78 3.41 5.92
CA GLU A 167 13.81 4.44 5.99
C GLU A 167 14.22 4.84 4.55
N GLY A 168 14.80 6.03 4.42
CA GLY A 168 15.04 6.72 3.14
C GLY A 168 15.74 5.92 2.04
N ASP A 169 16.00 6.61 0.92
CA ASP A 169 16.75 6.05 -0.21
C ASP A 169 18.26 6.22 -0.05
#